data_AF-A0A3M1FL77-F1
#
_entry.id   AF-A0A3M1FL77-F1
#
_cell.length_a   1.000
_cell.length_b   1.000
_cell.length_c   1.000
_cell.angle_alpha   90.00
_cell.angle_beta   90.00
_cell.angle_gamma   90.00
#
_symmetry.space_group_name_H-M   'P 1'
#
loop_
_entity.id
_entity.type
_entity.pdbx_description
1 polymer ?
#
loop_
_entity_poly.entity_id
_entity_poly.type
_entity_poly.pdbx_seq_one_letter_code
_entity_poly.pdbx_strand_id
1 'polypeptide(L)'
;YYDLLYLGLFVPLGSAMFSLLAVYIAAAAYRAFRIKNVETVLMMTTAVIVMLGQIPFGIWIYKDLPLVRAWLLEVPNSAAFRAIKIGAAVAGLVMALRMWLSIESEGFTKKGKK
;
A
#
# COMPACT_ATOMS: atom_id res chain seq x y z
N TYR A 1 37.89 15.00 -2.14
CA TYR A 1 37.65 13.70 -2.83
C TYR A 1 36.35 13.06 -2.35
N TYR A 2 36.12 12.93 -1.03
CA TYR A 2 34.88 12.40 -0.48
C TYR A 2 33.61 13.12 -0.97
N ASP A 3 33.63 14.44 -1.08
CA ASP A 3 32.47 15.21 -1.56
C ASP A 3 32.08 14.88 -3.00
N LEU A 4 33.05 14.55 -3.86
CA LEU A 4 32.80 14.19 -5.27
C LEU A 4 32.13 12.82 -5.37
N LEU A 5 32.56 11.84 -4.58
CA LEU A 5 31.92 10.52 -4.53
C LEU A 5 30.52 10.59 -3.89
N TYR A 6 30.36 11.41 -2.85
CA TYR A 6 29.09 11.57 -2.16
C TYR A 6 28.05 12.31 -3.03
N LEU A 7 28.40 13.49 -3.57
CA LEU A 7 27.49 14.27 -4.41
C LEU A 7 27.30 13.66 -5.80
N GLY A 8 28.33 13.03 -6.37
CA GLY A 8 28.30 12.49 -7.73
C GLY A 8 27.75 11.08 -7.87
N LEU A 9 27.82 10.25 -6.82
CA LEU A 9 27.27 8.89 -6.84
C LEU A 9 26.14 8.72 -5.81
N PHE A 10 26.41 8.97 -4.52
CA PHE A 10 25.46 8.59 -3.47
C PHE A 10 24.11 9.34 -3.56
N VAL A 11 24.17 10.66 -3.79
CA VAL A 11 22.96 11.51 -3.94
C VAL A 11 22.11 11.10 -5.17
N PRO A 12 22.67 10.99 -6.38
CA PRO A 12 21.89 10.59 -7.55
C PRO A 12 21.42 9.13 -7.52
N LEU A 13 22.16 8.21 -6.88
CA LEU A 13 21.68 6.84 -6.65
C LEU A 13 20.46 6.82 -5.73
N GLY A 14 20.47 7.59 -4.64
CA GLY A 14 19.32 7.72 -3.74
C GLY A 14 18.09 8.31 -4.45
N SER A 15 18.27 9.39 -5.22
CA SER A 15 17.17 10.00 -5.99
C SER A 15 16.64 9.07 -7.09
N ALA A 16 17.51 8.29 -7.75
CA ALA A 16 17.11 7.28 -8.71
C ALA A 16 16.23 6.20 -8.07
N MET A 17 16.58 5.72 -6.87
CA MET A 17 15.76 4.75 -6.13
C MET A 17 14.38 5.31 -5.79
N PHE A 18 14.30 6.56 -5.29
CA PHE A 18 13.01 7.20 -5.00
C PHE A 18 12.19 7.48 -6.27
N SER A 19 12.84 7.88 -7.36
CA SER A 19 12.17 8.09 -8.66
C SER A 19 11.57 6.78 -9.19
N LEU A 20 12.33 5.68 -9.15
CA LEU A 20 11.83 4.36 -9.52
C LEU A 20 10.65 3.95 -8.64
N LEU A 21 10.76 4.11 -7.32
CA LEU A 21 9.69 3.83 -6.38
C LEU A 21 8.43 4.65 -6.70
N ALA A 22 8.58 5.94 -7.00
CA ALA A 22 7.49 6.81 -7.40
C ALA A 22 6.82 6.33 -8.69
N VAL A 23 7.59 5.95 -9.71
CA VAL A 23 7.06 5.39 -10.97
C VAL A 23 6.33 4.07 -10.73
N TYR A 24 6.85 3.19 -9.87
CA TYR A 24 6.19 1.93 -9.50
C TYR A 24 4.87 2.16 -8.77
N ILE A 25 4.83 3.07 -7.78
CA ILE A 25 3.60 3.42 -7.08
C ILE A 25 2.60 4.04 -8.06
N ALA A 26 3.03 4.96 -8.92
CA ALA A 26 2.16 5.57 -9.92
C ALA A 26 1.56 4.53 -10.88
N ALA A 27 2.36 3.57 -11.36
CA ALA A 27 1.90 2.48 -12.22
C ALA A 27 0.93 1.53 -11.51
N ALA A 28 1.19 1.21 -10.23
CA ALA A 28 0.30 0.40 -9.40
C ALA A 28 -1.02 1.13 -9.11
N ALA A 29 -0.96 2.41 -8.74
CA ALA A 29 -2.14 3.25 -8.51
C ALA A 29 -3.00 3.36 -9.78
N TYR A 30 -2.39 3.63 -10.93
CA TYR A 30 -3.11 3.63 -12.21
C TYR A 30 -3.83 2.31 -12.47
N ARG A 31 -3.18 1.18 -12.19
CA ARG A 31 -3.79 -0.15 -12.34
C ARG A 31 -4.94 -0.40 -11.36
N ALA A 32 -4.82 0.07 -10.11
CA ALA A 32 -5.83 -0.06 -9.08
C ALA A 32 -7.05 0.83 -9.32
N PHE A 33 -6.84 2.01 -9.90
CA PHE A 33 -7.88 3.00 -10.18
C PHE A 33 -8.51 2.84 -11.57
N ARG A 34 -7.83 2.22 -12.54
CA ARG A 34 -8.42 2.01 -13.88
C ARG A 34 -9.73 1.20 -13.77
N ILE A 35 -10.83 1.81 -14.21
CA ILE A 35 -12.15 1.20 -14.25
C ILE A 35 -12.12 -0.01 -15.20
N LYS A 36 -12.28 -1.20 -14.63
CA LYS A 36 -12.40 -2.47 -15.37
C LYS A 36 -13.60 -3.28 -14.89
N ASN A 37 -13.87 -3.22 -13.59
CA ASN A 37 -14.90 -4.01 -12.92
C ASN A 37 -15.84 -3.09 -12.13
N VAL A 38 -17.04 -3.60 -11.83
CA VAL A 38 -18.05 -2.91 -11.00
C VAL A 38 -17.50 -2.56 -9.61
N GLU A 39 -16.67 -3.44 -9.04
CA GLU A 39 -16.00 -3.23 -7.76
C GLU A 39 -15.06 -2.01 -7.77
N THR A 40 -14.31 -1.80 -8.86
CA THR A 40 -13.40 -0.65 -9.00
C THR A 40 -14.19 0.66 -9.14
N VAL A 41 -15.35 0.62 -9.80
CA VAL A 41 -16.27 1.77 -9.88
C VAL A 41 -16.77 2.15 -8.49
N LEU A 42 -17.20 1.16 -7.70
CA LEU A 42 -17.65 1.40 -6.33
C LEU A 42 -16.54 2.06 -5.49
N MET A 43 -15.31 1.55 -5.57
CA MET A 43 -14.14 2.11 -4.88
C MET A 43 -13.85 3.54 -5.32
N MET A 44 -13.88 3.81 -6.63
CA MET A 44 -13.70 5.14 -7.23
C MET A 44 -14.74 6.14 -6.73
N THR A 45 -16.02 5.81 -6.84
CA THR A 45 -17.12 6.68 -6.41
C THR A 45 -17.02 6.97 -4.91
N THR A 46 -16.73 5.94 -4.12
CA THR A 46 -16.52 6.06 -2.68
C THR A 46 -15.37 7.00 -2.35
N ALA A 47 -14.24 6.89 -3.05
CA ALA A 47 -13.08 7.76 -2.85
C ALA A 47 -13.40 9.24 -3.16
N VAL A 48 -14.15 9.51 -4.24
CA VAL A 48 -14.58 10.87 -4.61
C VAL A 48 -15.46 11.48 -3.51
N ILE A 49 -16.43 10.72 -2.98
CA ILE A 49 -17.31 11.18 -1.89
C ILE A 49 -16.49 11.54 -0.64
N VAL A 50 -15.53 10.69 -0.27
CA VAL A 50 -14.66 10.94 0.90
C VAL A 50 -13.77 12.17 0.69
N MET A 51 -13.20 12.34 -0.51
CA MET A 51 -12.39 13.51 -0.83
C MET A 51 -13.19 14.81 -0.77
N LEU A 52 -14.43 14.82 -1.28
CA LEU A 52 -15.33 15.98 -1.15
C LEU A 52 -15.68 16.29 0.31
N GLY A 53 -15.83 15.28 1.16
CA GLY A 53 -16.03 15.45 2.60
C GLY A 53 -14.78 15.87 3.39
N GLN A 54 -13.57 15.80 2.80
CA GLN A 54 -12.29 16.25 3.40
C GLN A 54 -12.07 17.75 3.25
N ILE A 55 -12.55 18.33 2.16
CA ILE A 55 -12.27 19.71 1.80
C ILE A 55 -13.28 20.63 2.53
N PRO A 56 -12.84 21.73 3.18
CA PRO A 56 -13.74 22.65 3.88
C PRO A 56 -14.78 23.33 2.97
N PHE A 57 -14.55 23.35 1.65
CA PHE A 57 -15.52 23.78 0.63
C PHE A 57 -16.75 22.85 0.51
N GLY A 58 -16.67 21.60 0.97
CA GLY A 58 -17.78 20.64 0.89
C GLY A 58 -19.02 21.05 1.68
N ILE A 59 -18.83 21.84 2.76
CA ILE A 59 -19.90 22.30 3.65
C ILE A 59 -20.84 23.28 2.94
N TRP A 60 -20.33 24.01 1.94
CA TRP A 60 -21.11 24.96 1.13
C TRP A 60 -22.03 24.29 0.12
N ILE A 61 -21.73 23.04 -0.28
CA ILE A 61 -22.51 22.27 -1.25
C ILE A 61 -23.55 21.41 -0.53
N TYR A 62 -23.14 20.73 0.56
CA TYR A 62 -24.02 19.83 1.31
C TYR A 62 -23.56 19.73 2.76
N LYS A 63 -24.40 20.13 3.72
CA LYS A 63 -23.98 20.23 5.14
C LYS A 63 -23.63 18.88 5.75
N ASP A 64 -24.26 17.79 5.29
CA ASP A 64 -24.15 16.45 5.90
C ASP A 64 -23.11 15.56 5.19
N LEU A 65 -22.37 16.10 4.22
CA LEU A 65 -21.27 15.40 3.52
C LEU A 65 -20.18 14.88 4.49
N PRO A 66 -19.79 15.66 5.53
CA PRO A 66 -18.85 15.19 6.55
C PRO A 66 -19.35 13.98 7.35
N LEU A 67 -20.65 13.86 7.57
CA LEU A 67 -21.24 12.72 8.30
C LEU A 67 -21.14 11.43 7.49
N VAL A 68 -21.45 11.50 6.19
CA VAL A 68 -21.34 10.36 5.26
C VAL A 68 -19.87 9.91 5.16
N ARG A 69 -18.94 10.85 5.06
CA ARG A 69 -17.50 10.58 5.14
C ARG A 69 -17.14 9.85 6.44
N ALA A 70 -17.59 10.37 7.59
CA ALA A 70 -17.25 9.81 8.89
C ALA A 70 -17.73 8.37 9.01
N TRP A 71 -19.00 8.11 8.67
CA TRP A 71 -19.55 6.76 8.66
C TRP A 71 -18.75 5.80 7.77
N LEU A 72 -18.35 6.24 6.58
CA LEU A 72 -17.58 5.41 5.65
C LEU A 72 -16.14 5.13 6.15
N LEU A 73 -15.51 6.09 6.82
CA LEU A 73 -14.17 5.90 7.39
C LEU A 73 -14.20 5.07 8.68
N GLU A 74 -15.25 5.19 9.48
CA GLU A 74 -15.37 4.54 10.79
C GLU A 74 -15.95 3.13 10.72
N VAL A 75 -16.86 2.83 9.80
CA VAL A 75 -17.53 1.52 9.75
C VAL A 75 -16.80 0.55 8.81
N PRO A 76 -16.91 0.66 7.46
CA PRO A 76 -16.31 -0.33 6.56
C PRO A 76 -14.79 -0.23 6.53
N ASN A 77 -14.23 0.98 6.49
CA ASN A 77 -12.78 1.18 6.41
C ASN A 77 -12.06 0.68 7.68
N SER A 78 -12.58 1.00 8.88
CA SER A 78 -11.96 0.53 10.12
C SER A 78 -12.05 -1.00 10.27
N ALA A 79 -13.15 -1.63 9.85
CA ALA A 79 -13.32 -3.08 9.84
C ALA A 79 -12.29 -3.76 8.91
N ALA A 80 -12.12 -3.25 7.69
CA ALA A 80 -11.13 -3.75 6.74
C ALA A 80 -9.70 -3.62 7.30
N PHE A 81 -9.35 -2.46 7.88
CA PHE A 81 -8.04 -2.26 8.49
C PHE A 81 -7.78 -3.19 9.68
N ARG A 82 -8.80 -3.52 10.49
CA ARG A 82 -8.67 -4.51 11.58
C ARG A 82 -8.36 -5.90 11.01
N ALA A 83 -9.05 -6.33 9.97
CA ALA A 83 -8.78 -7.61 9.30
C ALA A 83 -7.35 -7.67 8.73
N ILE A 84 -6.92 -6.60 8.03
CA ILE A 84 -5.56 -6.50 7.47
C ILE A 84 -4.51 -6.61 8.59
N LYS A 85 -4.69 -5.89 9.71
CA LYS A 85 -3.75 -5.93 10.84
C LYS A 85 -3.61 -7.33 11.43
N ILE A 86 -4.73 -8.04 11.61
CA ILE A 86 -4.72 -9.42 12.12
C ILE A 86 -4.02 -10.34 11.12
N GLY A 87 -4.37 -10.25 9.83
CA GLY A 87 -3.74 -11.05 8.77
C GLY A 87 -2.23 -10.82 8.68
N ALA A 88 -1.79 -9.56 8.76
CA ALA A 88 -0.37 -9.21 8.76
C ALA A 88 0.36 -9.74 10.00
N ALA A 89 -0.25 -9.66 11.19
CA ALA A 89 0.33 -10.19 12.42
C ALA A 89 0.50 -11.72 12.35
N VAL A 90 -0.50 -12.43 11.85
CA VAL A 90 -0.43 -13.89 11.66
C VAL A 90 0.63 -14.26 10.62
N ALA A 91 0.68 -13.55 9.48
CA ALA A 91 1.71 -13.78 8.46
C ALA A 91 3.13 -13.56 9.01
N GLY A 92 3.31 -12.53 9.85
CA GLY A 92 4.56 -12.27 10.56
C GLY A 92 4.95 -13.42 11.49
N LEU A 93 4.02 -13.94 12.29
CA LEU A 93 4.25 -15.10 13.16
C LEU A 93 4.63 -16.35 12.35
N VAL A 94 3.96 -16.59 11.21
CA VAL A 94 4.29 -17.73 10.33
C VAL A 94 5.72 -17.61 9.80
N MET A 95 6.13 -16.42 9.34
CA MET A 95 7.51 -16.20 8.87
C MET A 95 8.53 -16.37 9.99
N ALA A 96 8.25 -15.85 11.19
CA ALA A 96 9.11 -16.03 12.35
C ALA A 96 9.28 -17.52 12.72
N LEU A 97 8.19 -18.30 12.68
CA LEU A 97 8.23 -19.74 12.94
C LEU A 97 9.00 -20.51 11.86
N ARG A 98 8.79 -20.18 10.58
CA ARG A 98 9.52 -20.81 9.47
C ARG A 98 11.03 -20.57 9.59
N MET A 99 11.41 -19.36 9.99
CA MET A 99 12.80 -18.99 10.22
C MET A 99 13.38 -19.71 11.45
N TRP A 100 12.64 -19.76 12.57
CA TRP A 100 13.10 -20.44 13.79
C TRP A 100 13.27 -21.95 13.58
N LEU A 101 12.34 -22.58 12.86
CA LEU A 101 12.40 -24.01 12.57
C LEU A 101 13.33 -24.36 11.41
N SER A 102 14.00 -23.38 10.79
CA SER A 102 14.91 -23.57 9.64
C SER A 102 14.27 -24.37 8.48
N ILE A 103 12.94 -24.29 8.34
CA ILE A 103 12.20 -24.99 7.27
C ILE A 103 12.54 -24.41 5.89
N GLU A 104 13.14 -23.23 5.84
CA GLU A 104 13.59 -22.57 4.61
C GLU A 104 14.87 -23.20 4.00
N SER A 105 15.50 -24.18 4.67
CA SER A 105 16.84 -24.69 4.33
C SER A 105 16.93 -25.79 3.24
N GLU A 106 15.85 -26.47 2.84
CA GLU A 106 16.01 -27.72 2.07
C GLU A 106 15.87 -27.63 0.52
N GLY A 107 15.89 -26.43 -0.07
CA GLY A 107 15.72 -26.27 -1.52
C GLY A 107 16.93 -26.68 -2.38
N PHE A 108 18.15 -26.72 -1.83
CA PHE A 108 19.37 -26.88 -2.64
C PHE A 108 20.06 -28.25 -2.52
N THR A 109 19.64 -29.13 -1.60
CA THR A 109 20.33 -30.42 -1.35
C THR A 109 19.68 -31.64 -2.04
N LYS A 110 18.48 -31.51 -2.61
CA LYS A 110 17.73 -32.62 -3.24
C LYS A 110 17.76 -32.66 -4.78
N LYS A 111 18.76 -32.03 -5.41
CA LYS A 111 18.98 -32.11 -6.88
C LYS A 111 20.37 -32.67 -7.21
N GLY A 112 20.69 -33.85 -6.67
CA GLY A 112 22.02 -34.46 -6.84
C GLY A 112 22.08 -35.97 -6.55
N LYS A 113 20.94 -36.69 -6.57
CA LYS A 113 20.93 -38.16 -6.51
C LYS A 113 19.84 -38.73 -7.40
N LYS A 114 20.16 -38.88 -8.67
CA LYS A 114 20.28 -40.17 -9.38
C LYS A 114 20.63 -39.88 -10.83
#